data_AF-A0A2G6KN75-F1
#
_entry.id   AF-A0A2G6KN75-F1
#
_cell.length_a   1.000
_cell.length_b   1.000
_cell.length_c   1.000
_cell.angle_alpha   90.00
_cell.angle_beta   90.00
_cell.angle_gamma   90.00
#
_symmetry.space_group_name_H-M   'P 1'
#
loop_
_entity.id
_entity.type
_entity.pdbx_description
1 polymer ?
#
loop_
_entity_poly.entity_id
_entity_poly.type
_entity_poly.pdbx_seq_one_letter_code
_entity_poly.pdbx_strand_id
1 'polypeptide(L)'
;MPDKSDSDPRCSWCHGSELYRRYHDEEWGRPERERDALFELISLEGAQAGLSWITILKKREGYRELFAGFEPERVAGFIWSFVDDEPMQNRFRTLAEVPAVTDLSTTMSRTLKARGFAFVGPTTCYAFMQAAGLVNDHLVGCPVHAACEASGSGEGQ
;
A
#
# COMPACT_ATOMS: atom_id res chain seq x y z
N MET A 1 -50.86 -19.50 10.48
CA MET A 1 -49.42 -19.69 10.76
C MET A 1 -48.83 -18.32 11.01
N PRO A 2 -48.06 -18.09 12.08
CA PRO A 2 -47.58 -16.75 12.40
C PRO A 2 -46.60 -16.28 11.32
N ASP A 3 -46.68 -14.98 11.10
CA ASP A 3 -46.00 -14.14 10.12
C ASP A 3 -44.47 -14.26 10.19
N LYS A 4 -43.80 -14.24 9.04
CA LYS A 4 -42.33 -14.32 8.96
C LYS A 4 -41.75 -12.98 9.40
N SER A 5 -41.40 -12.91 10.68
CA SER A 5 -40.38 -12.05 11.29
C SER A 5 -39.88 -10.87 10.44
N ASP A 6 -40.34 -9.67 10.80
CA ASP A 6 -39.64 -8.38 10.75
C ASP A 6 -38.31 -8.39 9.95
N SER A 7 -38.37 -7.98 8.69
CA SER A 7 -37.17 -7.84 7.86
C SER A 7 -36.31 -6.72 8.43
N ASP A 8 -35.12 -7.04 8.95
CA ASP A 8 -34.16 -6.06 9.46
C ASP A 8 -34.07 -4.84 8.52
N PRO A 9 -34.47 -3.62 8.97
CA PRO A 9 -34.64 -2.46 8.10
C PRO A 9 -33.30 -1.85 7.64
N ARG A 10 -32.16 -2.38 8.08
CA ARG A 10 -30.83 -1.92 7.68
C ARG A 10 -30.55 -2.12 6.18
N CYS A 11 -29.60 -1.36 5.65
CA CYS A 11 -29.19 -1.47 4.26
C CYS A 11 -28.75 -2.90 3.91
N SER A 12 -29.17 -3.41 2.75
CA SER A 12 -29.00 -4.82 2.41
C SER A 12 -27.54 -5.30 2.37
N TRP A 13 -26.60 -4.40 2.08
CA TRP A 13 -25.17 -4.70 1.99
C TRP A 13 -24.49 -4.94 3.33
N CYS A 14 -25.06 -4.46 4.45
CA CYS A 14 -24.45 -4.68 5.75
C CYS A 14 -24.76 -6.08 6.30
N HIS A 15 -25.68 -6.81 5.66
CA HIS A 15 -26.03 -8.18 6.03
C HIS A 15 -24.89 -9.16 5.65
N GLY A 16 -24.74 -10.24 6.42
CA GLY A 16 -23.77 -11.31 6.14
C GLY A 16 -22.46 -11.28 6.93
N SER A 17 -22.18 -10.22 7.71
CA SER A 17 -21.08 -10.21 8.68
C SER A 17 -21.39 -9.27 9.85
N GLU A 18 -20.99 -9.65 11.07
CA GLU A 18 -21.08 -8.75 12.24
C GLU A 18 -20.19 -7.51 12.09
N LEU A 19 -19.02 -7.66 11.46
CA LEU A 19 -18.13 -6.53 11.15
C LEU A 19 -18.81 -5.49 10.25
N TYR A 20 -19.56 -5.94 9.23
CA TYR A 20 -20.29 -5.04 8.34
C TYR A 20 -21.46 -4.36 9.02
N ARG A 21 -22.20 -5.09 9.89
CA ARG A 21 -23.27 -4.50 10.68
C ARG A 21 -22.75 -3.42 11.62
N ARG A 22 -21.62 -3.66 12.30
CA ARG A 22 -20.98 -2.66 13.16
C ARG A 22 -20.49 -1.46 12.37
N TYR A 23 -19.74 -1.68 11.27
CA TYR A 23 -19.28 -0.60 10.40
C TYR A 23 -20.44 0.24 9.86
N HIS A 24 -21.55 -0.38 9.44
CA HIS A 24 -22.76 0.29 9.00
C HIS A 24 -23.38 1.17 10.10
N ASP A 25 -23.56 0.62 11.31
CA ASP A 25 -24.28 1.29 12.40
C ASP A 25 -23.44 2.40 13.07
N GLU A 26 -22.11 2.22 13.12
CA GLU A 26 -21.22 3.05 13.93
C GLU A 26 -20.33 4.01 13.12
N GLU A 27 -20.04 3.70 11.85
CA GLU A 27 -19.05 4.45 11.06
C GLU A 27 -19.63 4.99 9.74
N TRP A 28 -20.33 4.16 8.99
CA TRP A 28 -20.75 4.48 7.62
C TRP A 28 -21.81 5.59 7.58
N GLY A 29 -21.53 6.63 6.79
CA GLY A 29 -22.41 7.79 6.63
C GLY A 29 -22.37 8.79 7.79
N ARG A 30 -21.59 8.54 8.85
CA ARG A 30 -21.33 9.55 9.89
C ARG A 30 -20.33 10.58 9.38
N PRO A 31 -20.54 11.89 9.62
CA PRO A 31 -19.59 12.90 9.21
C PRO A 31 -18.23 12.74 9.91
N GLU A 32 -17.20 12.43 9.14
CA GLU A 32 -15.80 12.39 9.59
C GLU A 32 -15.09 13.70 9.18
N ARG A 33 -14.31 14.27 10.09
CA ARG A 33 -13.56 15.53 9.89
C ARG A 33 -12.10 15.42 10.28
N GLU A 34 -11.72 14.36 10.97
CA GLU A 34 -10.35 14.14 11.37
C GLU A 34 -9.49 13.78 10.16
N ARG A 35 -8.38 14.50 10.01
CA ARG A 35 -7.47 14.42 8.84
C ARG A 35 -7.02 12.99 8.58
N ASP A 36 -6.56 12.31 9.62
CA ASP A 36 -5.93 11.00 9.51
C ASP A 36 -6.98 9.91 9.24
N ALA A 37 -8.17 10.03 9.84
CA ALA A 37 -9.30 9.16 9.56
C ALA A 37 -9.78 9.31 8.10
N LEU A 38 -9.83 10.53 7.57
CA LEU A 38 -10.15 10.76 6.16
C LEU A 38 -9.06 10.23 5.22
N PHE A 39 -7.78 10.38 5.56
CA PHE A 39 -6.67 9.85 4.77
C PHE A 39 -6.65 8.31 4.77
N GLU A 40 -6.96 7.69 5.91
CA GLU A 40 -7.20 6.25 6.03
C GLU A 40 -8.33 5.81 5.09
N LEU A 41 -9.50 6.45 5.16
CA LEU A 41 -10.67 6.08 4.36
C LEU A 41 -10.39 6.15 2.85
N ILE A 42 -9.81 7.25 2.35
CA ILE A 42 -9.52 7.39 0.92
C ILE A 42 -8.44 6.39 0.44
N SER A 43 -7.47 6.07 1.30
CA SER A 43 -6.44 5.07 1.01
C SER A 43 -7.05 3.66 0.90
N LEU A 44 -7.97 3.31 1.80
CA LEU A 44 -8.70 2.03 1.78
C LEU A 44 -9.62 1.91 0.55
N GLU A 45 -10.28 3.00 0.14
CA GLU A 45 -11.08 3.03 -1.09
C GLU A 45 -10.22 2.77 -2.34
N GLY A 46 -9.03 3.38 -2.42
CA GLY A 46 -8.07 3.10 -3.50
C GLY A 46 -7.63 1.63 -3.55
N ALA A 47 -7.45 1.01 -2.38
CA ALA A 47 -7.12 -0.42 -2.26
C ALA A 47 -8.28 -1.35 -2.67
N GLN A 48 -9.52 -0.84 -2.73
CA GLN A 48 -10.72 -1.62 -3.07
C GLN A 48 -10.83 -1.96 -4.56
N ALA A 49 -9.93 -1.48 -5.44
CA ALA A 49 -10.02 -1.71 -6.88
C ALA A 49 -10.18 -3.21 -7.22
N GLY A 50 -11.38 -3.60 -7.70
CA GLY A 50 -11.71 -4.99 -8.05
C GLY A 50 -12.02 -5.93 -6.88
N LEU A 51 -12.15 -5.42 -5.65
CA LEU A 51 -12.48 -6.17 -4.43
C LEU A 51 -13.80 -5.69 -3.80
N SER A 52 -14.41 -6.49 -2.93
CA SER A 52 -15.54 -6.05 -2.11
C SER A 52 -15.06 -5.24 -0.90
N TRP A 53 -15.86 -4.27 -0.43
CA TRP A 53 -15.50 -3.46 0.75
C TRP A 53 -15.22 -4.30 2.02
N ILE A 54 -15.90 -5.44 2.20
CA ILE A 54 -15.67 -6.34 3.34
C ILE A 54 -14.27 -6.94 3.29
N THR A 55 -13.73 -7.16 2.09
CA THR A 55 -12.36 -7.65 1.91
C THR A 55 -11.37 -6.62 2.43
N ILE A 56 -11.62 -5.33 2.17
CA ILE A 56 -10.80 -4.23 2.64
C ILE A 56 -10.97 -4.01 4.14
N LEU A 57 -12.20 -3.98 4.67
CA LEU A 57 -12.43 -3.84 6.11
C LEU A 57 -11.77 -4.95 6.92
N LYS A 58 -11.79 -6.20 6.43
CA LYS A 58 -11.10 -7.32 7.07
C LYS A 58 -9.57 -7.15 7.11
N LYS A 59 -9.01 -6.32 6.22
CA LYS A 59 -7.58 -6.02 6.13
C LYS A 59 -7.19 -4.72 6.86
N ARG A 60 -8.17 -3.95 7.34
CA ARG A 60 -7.99 -2.59 7.88
C ARG A 60 -6.95 -2.51 8.99
N GLU A 61 -6.96 -3.45 9.95
CA GLU A 61 -5.95 -3.47 11.01
C GLU A 61 -4.53 -3.70 10.46
N GLY A 62 -4.38 -4.58 9.45
CA GLY A 62 -3.10 -4.76 8.76
C GLY A 62 -2.64 -3.48 8.07
N TYR A 63 -3.55 -2.73 7.43
CA TYR A 63 -3.26 -1.41 6.89
C TYR A 63 -2.85 -0.42 7.99
N ARG A 64 -3.53 -0.37 9.14
CA ARG A 64 -3.15 0.51 10.26
C ARG A 64 -1.76 0.21 10.80
N GLU A 65 -1.42 -1.06 11.01
CA GLU A 65 -0.07 -1.46 11.44
C GLU A 65 1.00 -1.05 10.42
N LEU A 66 0.73 -1.28 9.14
CA LEU A 66 1.62 -0.97 8.02
C LEU A 66 1.86 0.51 7.81
N PHE A 67 0.76 1.26 7.77
CA PHE A 67 0.80 2.69 7.62
C PHE A 67 1.07 3.37 8.95
N ALA A 68 1.41 2.61 10.00
CA ALA A 68 1.76 3.12 11.30
C ALA A 68 0.70 4.06 11.91
N GLY A 69 -0.57 3.78 11.64
CA GLY A 69 -1.70 4.65 11.94
C GLY A 69 -2.02 5.66 10.83
N PHE A 70 -1.56 5.42 9.60
CA PHE A 70 -1.61 6.38 8.48
C PHE A 70 -0.71 7.61 8.66
N GLU A 71 0.42 7.42 9.37
CA GLU A 71 1.50 8.38 9.56
C GLU A 71 2.49 8.31 8.38
N PRO A 72 2.50 9.29 7.46
CA PRO A 72 3.30 9.25 6.22
C PRO A 72 4.80 9.02 6.44
N GLU A 73 5.36 9.59 7.50
CA GLU A 73 6.79 9.53 7.83
C GLU A 73 7.21 8.10 8.18
N ARG A 74 6.37 7.38 8.94
CA ARG A 74 6.65 5.99 9.33
C ARG A 74 6.49 5.04 8.15
N VAL A 75 5.58 5.33 7.22
CA VAL A 75 5.44 4.59 5.95
C VAL A 75 6.71 4.76 5.11
N ALA A 76 7.17 6.00 4.94
CA ALA A 76 8.37 6.30 4.17
C ALA A 76 9.58 5.56 4.74
N GLY A 77 9.81 5.63 6.06
CA GLY A 77 10.89 4.90 6.72
C GLY A 77 10.79 3.38 6.56
N PHE A 78 9.59 2.79 6.67
CA PHE A 78 9.42 1.35 6.42
C PHE A 78 9.76 0.96 4.98
N ILE A 79 9.38 1.76 3.99
CA ILE A 79 9.71 1.52 2.59
C ILE A 79 11.22 1.63 2.36
N TRP A 80 11.87 2.68 2.86
CA TRP A 80 13.31 2.88 2.71
C TRP A 80 14.16 1.85 3.47
N SER A 81 13.62 1.24 4.53
CA SER A 81 14.28 0.15 5.24
C SER A 81 14.56 -1.11 4.39
N PHE A 82 13.91 -1.28 3.24
CA PHE A 82 14.23 -2.38 2.32
C PHE A 82 15.59 -2.22 1.62
N VAL A 83 16.14 -1.00 1.62
CA VAL A 83 17.45 -0.67 1.04
C VAL A 83 18.37 -0.04 2.09
N ASP A 84 18.11 -0.29 3.37
CA ASP A 84 18.88 0.25 4.49
C ASP A 84 19.05 1.79 4.43
N ASP A 85 17.99 2.49 4.00
CA ASP A 85 17.95 3.94 3.78
C ASP A 85 18.96 4.49 2.74
N GLU A 86 19.63 3.61 1.98
CA GLU A 86 20.57 3.97 0.92
C GLU A 86 20.10 3.45 -0.46
N PRO A 87 19.92 4.32 -1.48
CA PRO A 87 19.53 3.87 -2.80
C PRO A 87 20.55 2.90 -3.42
N MET A 88 20.08 1.77 -3.94
CA MET A 88 20.95 0.85 -4.66
C MET A 88 21.32 1.41 -6.04
N GLN A 89 22.61 1.68 -6.24
CA GLN A 89 23.13 2.25 -7.49
C GLN A 89 23.51 1.15 -8.50
N ASN A 90 22.59 0.78 -9.38
CA ASN A 90 22.89 -0.16 -10.46
C ASN A 90 23.71 0.53 -11.58
N ARG A 91 24.33 -0.32 -12.42
CA ARG A 91 25.26 0.09 -13.49
C ARG A 91 24.94 -0.60 -14.82
N PHE A 92 23.65 -0.79 -15.12
CA PHE A 92 23.20 -1.42 -16.35
C PHE A 92 23.59 -0.59 -17.58
N ARG A 93 24.05 -1.24 -18.64
CA ARG A 93 24.41 -0.57 -19.90
C ARG A 93 23.28 -0.59 -20.92
N THR A 94 22.43 -1.60 -20.86
CA THR A 94 21.30 -1.80 -21.76
C THR A 94 20.03 -2.16 -20.98
N LEU A 95 18.86 -1.89 -21.55
CA LEU A 95 17.57 -2.24 -20.93
C LEU A 95 17.38 -3.74 -20.75
N ALA A 96 18.05 -4.58 -21.57
CA ALA A 96 17.98 -6.03 -21.46
C ALA A 96 18.64 -6.57 -20.18
N GLU A 97 19.52 -5.79 -19.55
CA GLU A 97 20.14 -6.13 -18.27
C GLU A 97 19.24 -5.79 -17.07
N VAL A 98 18.25 -4.90 -17.25
CA VAL A 98 17.34 -4.47 -16.19
C VAL A 98 16.33 -5.58 -15.91
N PRO A 99 16.30 -6.15 -14.69
CA PRO A 99 15.39 -7.25 -14.39
C PRO A 99 13.94 -6.76 -14.26
N ALA A 100 12.98 -7.64 -14.52
CA ALA A 100 11.57 -7.36 -14.21
C ALA A 100 11.20 -7.65 -12.74
N VAL A 101 12.03 -8.46 -12.06
CA VAL A 101 11.84 -8.92 -10.67
C VAL A 101 13.23 -9.14 -10.06
N THR A 102 13.38 -8.82 -8.77
CA THR A 102 14.58 -9.14 -7.98
C THR A 102 14.22 -9.93 -6.73
N ASP A 103 15.23 -10.50 -6.06
CA ASP A 103 15.03 -11.16 -4.76
C ASP A 103 14.50 -10.17 -3.71
N LEU A 104 14.98 -8.92 -3.76
CA LEU A 104 14.51 -7.85 -2.89
C LEU A 104 13.05 -7.48 -3.18
N SER A 105 12.65 -7.34 -4.46
CA SER A 105 11.26 -7.04 -4.80
C SER A 105 10.31 -8.19 -4.47
N THR A 106 10.80 -9.44 -4.54
CA THR A 106 10.07 -10.63 -4.08
C THR A 106 9.89 -10.61 -2.57
N THR A 107 10.92 -10.24 -1.82
CA THR A 107 10.87 -10.07 -0.37
C THR A 107 9.89 -8.96 0.01
N MET A 108 9.98 -7.79 -0.62
CA MET A 108 9.03 -6.68 -0.43
C MET A 108 7.59 -7.12 -0.72
N SER A 109 7.35 -7.79 -1.85
CA SER A 109 6.02 -8.32 -2.20
C SER A 109 5.46 -9.25 -1.12
N ARG A 110 6.26 -10.20 -0.62
CA ARG A 110 5.84 -11.12 0.44
C ARG A 110 5.54 -10.38 1.73
N THR A 111 6.42 -9.45 2.12
CA THR A 111 6.31 -8.64 3.34
C THR A 111 5.06 -7.77 3.32
N LEU A 112 4.74 -7.12 2.19
CA LEU A 112 3.54 -6.30 2.02
C LEU A 112 2.26 -7.16 1.96
N LYS A 113 2.28 -8.29 1.25
CA LYS A 113 1.15 -9.23 1.19
C LYS A 113 0.81 -9.82 2.55
N ALA A 114 1.83 -10.23 3.31
CA ALA A 114 1.66 -10.78 4.66
C ALA A 114 0.99 -9.79 5.60
N ARG A 115 1.17 -8.48 5.36
CA ARG A 115 0.55 -7.42 6.13
C ARG A 115 -0.78 -6.92 5.55
N GLY A 116 -1.25 -7.49 4.43
CA GLY A 116 -2.61 -7.29 3.95
C GLY A 116 -2.75 -6.53 2.64
N PHE A 117 -1.69 -5.96 2.07
CA PHE A 117 -1.75 -5.29 0.77
C PHE A 117 -2.21 -6.24 -0.34
N ALA A 118 -2.99 -5.71 -1.26
CA ALA A 118 -3.38 -6.36 -2.51
C ALA A 118 -2.60 -5.73 -3.69
N PHE A 119 -2.54 -6.42 -4.83
CA PHE A 119 -1.91 -5.92 -6.07
C PHE A 119 -0.42 -5.58 -6.00
N VAL A 120 0.27 -5.93 -4.91
CA VAL A 120 1.71 -5.75 -4.70
C VAL A 120 2.51 -7.00 -5.12
N GLY A 121 2.42 -7.41 -6.39
CA GLY A 121 3.25 -8.50 -6.94
C GLY A 121 4.74 -8.14 -7.01
N PRO A 122 5.68 -9.12 -7.12
CA PRO A 122 7.11 -8.81 -7.18
C PRO A 122 7.51 -7.85 -8.31
N THR A 123 6.86 -7.93 -9.47
CA THR A 123 7.05 -6.99 -10.59
C THR A 123 6.55 -5.58 -10.23
N THR A 124 5.36 -5.47 -9.63
CA THR A 124 4.84 -4.18 -9.14
C THR A 124 5.77 -3.56 -8.11
N CYS A 125 6.27 -4.36 -7.16
CA CYS A 125 7.21 -3.90 -6.15
C CYS A 125 8.52 -3.41 -6.78
N TYR A 126 9.07 -4.12 -7.77
CA TYR A 126 10.30 -3.67 -8.42
C TYR A 126 10.09 -2.38 -9.21
N ALA A 127 8.99 -2.27 -9.96
CA ALA A 127 8.64 -1.03 -10.66
C ALA A 127 8.46 0.15 -9.69
N PHE A 128 7.87 -0.09 -8.51
CA PHE A 128 7.78 0.92 -7.46
C PHE A 128 9.16 1.31 -6.91
N MET A 129 10.03 0.34 -6.63
CA MET A 129 11.40 0.60 -6.17
C MET A 129 12.18 1.50 -7.15
N GLN A 130 12.02 1.25 -8.46
CA GLN A 130 12.60 2.09 -9.51
C GLN A 130 12.02 3.50 -9.51
N ALA A 131 10.69 3.63 -9.46
CA ALA A 131 10.00 4.93 -9.53
C ALA A 131 10.23 5.81 -8.29
N ALA A 132 10.30 5.20 -7.11
CA ALA A 132 10.52 5.89 -5.83
C ALA A 132 12.01 6.15 -5.53
N GLY A 133 12.92 5.66 -6.37
CA GLY A 133 14.36 5.89 -6.21
C GLY A 133 15.04 5.00 -5.17
N LEU A 134 14.41 3.91 -4.72
CA LEU A 134 15.06 2.89 -3.89
C LEU A 134 16.17 2.17 -4.68
N VAL A 135 15.99 2.07 -6.00
CA VAL A 135 17.02 1.61 -6.93
C VAL A 135 17.20 2.65 -8.03
N ASN A 136 18.45 2.96 -8.38
CA ASN A 136 18.77 3.75 -9.55
C ASN A 136 19.07 2.82 -10.73
N ASP A 137 18.06 2.60 -11.56
CA ASP A 137 18.14 1.75 -12.76
C ASP A 137 18.31 2.56 -14.04
N HIS A 138 18.60 3.87 -13.95
CA HIS A 138 19.04 4.60 -15.12
C HIS A 138 20.26 3.90 -15.72
N LEU A 139 20.26 3.73 -17.05
CA LEU A 139 21.44 3.17 -17.72
C LEU A 139 22.64 4.09 -17.50
N VAL A 140 23.85 3.55 -17.44
CA VAL A 140 25.07 4.37 -17.19
C VAL A 140 25.31 5.46 -18.24
N GLY A 141 24.73 5.33 -19.45
CA GLY A 141 24.77 6.36 -20.49
C GLY A 141 23.64 7.39 -20.42
N CYS A 142 22.71 7.25 -19.48
CA CYS A 142 21.59 8.17 -19.29
C CYS A 142 22.10 9.49 -18.68
N PRO A 143 21.72 10.66 -19.22
CA PRO A 143 22.21 11.96 -18.73
C PRO A 143 21.94 12.25 -17.24
N VAL A 144 20.95 11.57 -16.64
CA VAL A 144 20.56 11.78 -15.23
C VAL A 144 21.08 10.70 -14.29
N HIS A 145 21.78 9.67 -14.78
CA HIS A 145 22.28 8.57 -13.94
C HIS A 145 23.17 9.07 -12.79
N ALA A 146 24.15 9.91 -13.11
CA ALA A 146 25.05 10.51 -12.12
C ALA A 146 24.35 11.48 -11.16
N ALA A 147 23.31 12.18 -11.61
CA ALA A 147 22.54 13.09 -10.77
C ALA A 147 21.71 12.31 -9.73
N CYS A 148 21.07 11.22 -10.15
CA CYS A 148 20.35 10.31 -9.24
C CYS A 148 21.29 9.63 -8.24
N GLU A 149 22.52 9.29 -8.67
CA GLU A 149 23.54 8.74 -7.77
C GLU A 149 23.98 9.75 -6.70
N ALA A 150 24.23 11.00 -7.07
CA ALA A 150 24.63 12.04 -6.12
C ALA A 150 23.55 12.38 -5.09
N SER A 151 22.27 12.28 -5.46
CA SER A 151 21.14 12.56 -4.56
C SER A 151 20.94 11.51 -3.47
N GLY A 152 21.48 10.30 -3.64
CA GLY A 152 21.34 9.20 -2.67
C GLY A 152 22.23 9.30 -1.44
N SER A 153 23.07 10.35 -1.34
CA SER A 153 24.05 10.53 -0.27
C SER A 153 23.70 11.69 0.69
N GLY A 154 22.45 12.18 0.67
CA GLY A 154 22.01 13.36 1.42
C GLY A 154 21.09 13.02 2.60
N GLU A 155 21.46 13.54 3.77
CA GLU A 155 20.78 13.43 5.07
C GLU A 155 19.26 13.65 5.00
N GLY A 156 18.55 12.87 5.85
CA GLY A 156 17.10 12.90 6.01
C GLY A 156 16.52 14.30 6.12
N GLN A 157 15.40 14.48 5.42
CA GLN A 157 14.57 15.67 5.44
C GLN A 157 13.42 15.48 6.43
#